data_AF-H5SGX6-F1
#
_entry.id   AF-H5SGX6-F1
#
_cell.length_a   1.000
_cell.length_b   1.000
_cell.length_c   1.000
_cell.angle_alpha   90.00
_cell.angle_beta   90.00
_cell.angle_gamma   90.00
#
_symmetry.space_group_name_H-M   'P 1'
#
loop_
_entity.id
_entity.type
_entity.pdbx_description
1 polymer ?
#
loop_
_entity_poly.entity_id
_entity_poly.type
_entity_poly.pdbx_seq_one_letter_code
_entity_poly.pdbx_strand_id
1 'polypeptide(L)'
;MRAKQKIRRIYGILENQFRRIYAEAERRRGQTGENLLQLLEGRLDSVAYRMGFGASRAEARQLVRHNGVLVNGKRVNIPSYLVRPGDVIELTESARKQLRVQAALKSAQERGFPEWVEVNVAEGKGVFKAYPMRAELSPTLNEQAVVELYSR
;
A
#
# COMPACT_ATOMS: atom_id res chain seq x y z
N MET A 1 -11.43 14.83 14.03
CA MET A 1 -10.32 14.09 14.71
C MET A 1 -10.35 12.58 14.52
N ARG A 2 -11.48 11.88 14.67
CA ARG A 2 -11.53 10.40 14.58
C ARG A 2 -11.16 9.83 13.20
N ALA A 3 -11.57 10.47 12.10
CA ALA A 3 -11.28 10.02 10.74
C ALA A 3 -9.78 9.95 10.43
N LYS A 4 -9.04 11.05 10.65
CA LYS A 4 -7.57 11.09 10.49
C LYS A 4 -6.88 9.99 11.28
N GLN A 5 -7.23 9.84 12.56
CA GLN A 5 -6.61 8.83 13.43
C GLN A 5 -6.91 7.42 12.96
N LYS A 6 -8.13 7.15 12.46
CA LYS A 6 -8.50 5.86 11.87
C LYS A 6 -7.63 5.56 10.65
N ILE A 7 -7.52 6.48 9.69
CA ILE A 7 -6.68 6.29 8.50
C ILE A 7 -5.22 6.07 8.89
N ARG A 8 -4.67 6.92 9.77
CA ARG A 8 -3.29 6.77 10.26
C ARG A 8 -3.02 5.41 10.89
N ARG A 9 -3.96 4.87 11.67
CA ARG A 9 -3.84 3.55 12.30
C ARG A 9 -3.92 2.43 11.26
N ILE A 10 -4.82 2.52 10.28
CA ILE A 10 -4.95 1.53 9.21
C ILE A 10 -3.65 1.41 8.42
N TYR A 11 -3.06 2.54 8.01
CA TYR A 11 -1.82 2.55 7.23
C TYR A 11 -0.54 2.55 8.09
N GLY A 12 -0.66 2.59 9.42
CA GLY A 12 0.47 2.52 10.34
C GLY A 12 1.47 3.68 10.21
N ILE A 13 0.99 4.91 9.96
CA ILE A 13 1.83 6.09 9.72
C ILE A 13 1.77 7.14 10.85
N LEU A 14 2.91 7.78 11.07
CA LEU A 14 3.08 8.87 12.04
C LEU A 14 2.46 10.18 11.54
N GLU A 15 2.13 11.10 12.44
CA GLU A 15 1.46 12.37 12.11
C GLU A 15 2.28 13.20 11.11
N ASN A 16 3.59 13.32 11.36
CA ASN A 16 4.47 14.10 10.51
C ASN A 16 4.53 13.52 9.08
N GLN A 17 4.51 12.19 8.96
CA GLN A 17 4.47 11.54 7.67
C GLN A 17 3.10 11.74 6.99
N PHE A 18 2.01 11.61 7.74
CA PHE A 18 0.66 11.86 7.24
C PHE A 18 0.52 13.29 6.70
N ARG A 19 1.01 14.29 7.43
CA ARG A 19 0.98 15.70 7.02
C ARG A 19 1.75 15.95 5.73
N ARG A 20 2.90 15.29 5.53
CA ARG A 20 3.67 15.36 4.28
C ARG A 20 2.90 14.76 3.11
N ILE A 21 2.25 13.62 3.31
CA ILE A 21 1.42 12.98 2.28
C ILE A 21 0.22 13.86 1.94
N TYR A 22 -0.41 14.48 2.94
CA TYR A 22 -1.51 15.43 2.72
C TYR A 22 -1.06 16.64 1.89
N ALA A 23 0.05 17.27 2.24
CA ALA A 23 0.60 18.39 1.47
C ALA A 23 0.93 18.00 0.02
N GLU A 24 1.40 16.77 -0.20
CA GLU A 24 1.61 16.24 -1.55
C GLU A 24 0.28 15.97 -2.28
N ALA A 25 -0.74 15.47 -1.59
CA ALA A 25 -2.07 15.24 -2.14
C ALA A 25 -2.75 16.55 -2.60
N GLU A 26 -2.58 17.62 -1.83
CA GLU A 26 -3.11 18.95 -2.10
C GLU A 26 -2.45 19.61 -3.31
N ARG A 27 -1.16 19.35 -3.55
CA ARG A 27 -0.43 19.87 -4.72
C ARG A 27 -0.82 19.18 -6.03
N ARG A 28 -1.35 17.95 -5.95
CA ARG A 28 -1.77 17.19 -7.12
C ARG A 28 -3.10 17.73 -7.64
N ARG A 29 -3.27 17.70 -8.96
CA ARG A 29 -4.55 18.03 -9.60
C ARG A 29 -5.62 17.01 -9.17
N GLY A 30 -6.88 17.44 -9.12
CA GLY A 30 -8.01 16.60 -8.73
C GLY A 30 -8.43 16.80 -7.27
N GLN A 31 -9.19 15.84 -6.74
CA GLN A 31 -9.72 15.93 -5.38
C GLN A 31 -8.66 15.52 -4.34
N THR A 32 -8.31 16.42 -3.43
CA THR A 32 -7.28 16.19 -2.38
C THR A 32 -7.54 14.93 -1.56
N GLY A 33 -8.81 14.65 -1.22
CA GLY A 33 -9.16 13.46 -0.44
C GLY A 33 -8.88 12.15 -1.19
N GLU A 34 -9.17 12.11 -2.49
CA GLU A 34 -8.87 10.95 -3.33
C GLU A 34 -7.37 10.79 -3.54
N ASN A 35 -6.67 11.90 -3.87
CA ASN A 35 -5.21 11.92 -4.01
C ASN A 35 -4.50 11.41 -2.75
N LEU A 36 -5.00 11.78 -1.57
CA LEU A 36 -4.48 11.32 -0.28
C LEU A 36 -4.59 9.79 -0.16
N LEU A 37 -5.75 9.22 -0.48
CA LEU A 37 -5.96 7.78 -0.40
C LEU A 37 -5.13 7.01 -1.43
N GLN A 38 -5.03 7.52 -2.66
CA GLN A 38 -4.17 6.96 -3.70
C GLN A 38 -2.70 6.93 -3.28
N LEU A 39 -2.22 8.03 -2.69
CA LEU A 39 -0.85 8.09 -2.16
C LEU A 39 -0.60 7.11 -1.02
N LEU A 40 -1.60 6.87 -0.18
CA LEU A 40 -1.50 5.90 0.92
C LEU A 40 -1.48 4.46 0.40
N GLU A 41 -2.34 4.11 -0.56
CA GLU A 41 -2.36 2.78 -1.18
C GLU A 41 -1.15 2.54 -2.08
N GLY A 42 -0.58 3.58 -2.69
CA GLY A 42 0.61 3.48 -3.54
C GLY A 42 1.93 3.26 -2.78
N ARG A 43 1.92 3.27 -1.44
CA ARG A 43 3.13 2.97 -0.65
C ARG A 43 3.53 1.50 -0.84
N LEU A 44 4.83 1.22 -0.91
CA LEU A 44 5.35 -0.13 -1.09
C LEU A 44 4.87 -1.13 -0.02
N ASP A 45 4.77 -0.71 1.25
CA ASP A 45 4.20 -1.56 2.29
C ASP A 45 2.72 -1.90 2.08
N SER A 46 1.96 -0.94 1.57
CA SER A 46 0.53 -1.10 1.28
C SER A 46 0.34 -1.97 0.04
N VAL A 47 1.09 -1.71 -1.05
CA VAL A 47 1.08 -2.55 -2.25
C VAL A 47 1.50 -3.98 -1.94
N ALA A 48 2.58 -4.19 -1.17
CA ALA A 48 3.00 -5.53 -0.77
C ALA A 48 1.92 -6.28 0.04
N TYR A 49 1.18 -5.57 0.91
CA TYR A 49 0.04 -6.15 1.61
C TYR A 49 -1.13 -6.48 0.64
N ARG A 50 -1.45 -5.58 -0.30
CA ARG A 50 -2.49 -5.82 -1.32
C ARG A 50 -2.14 -6.99 -2.24
N MET A 51 -0.85 -7.21 -2.49
CA MET A 51 -0.32 -8.36 -3.24
C MET A 51 -0.28 -9.66 -2.43
N GLY A 52 -0.61 -9.62 -1.14
CA GLY A 52 -0.64 -10.82 -0.28
C GLY A 52 0.72 -11.28 0.23
N PHE A 53 1.78 -10.46 0.11
CA PHE A 53 3.12 -10.83 0.57
C PHE A 53 3.26 -10.88 2.09
N GLY A 54 2.30 -10.32 2.83
CA GLY A 54 2.19 -10.46 4.27
C GLY A 54 0.72 -10.54 4.69
N ALA A 55 0.43 -11.26 5.78
CA ALA A 55 -0.93 -11.46 6.27
C ALA A 55 -1.53 -10.17 6.87
N SER A 56 -0.66 -9.23 7.28
CA SER A 56 -1.03 -7.90 7.77
C SER A 56 -0.17 -6.81 7.15
N ARG A 57 -0.63 -5.56 7.21
CA ARG A 57 0.16 -4.38 6.79
C ARG A 57 1.46 -4.24 7.59
N ALA A 58 1.45 -4.61 8.87
CA ALA A 58 2.65 -4.58 9.72
C ALA A 58 3.69 -5.62 9.27
N GLU A 59 3.23 -6.82 8.92
CA GLU A 59 4.09 -7.89 8.40
C GLU A 59 4.66 -7.53 7.02
N ALA A 60 3.82 -7.03 6.10
CA ALA A 60 4.28 -6.57 4.79
C ALA A 60 5.34 -5.45 4.94
N ARG A 61 5.12 -4.52 5.87
CA ARG A 61 6.10 -3.48 6.20
C ARG A 61 7.42 -4.04 6.74
N GLN A 62 7.36 -5.06 7.60
CA GLN A 62 8.55 -5.73 8.11
C GLN A 62 9.32 -6.41 6.97
N LEU A 63 8.60 -7.09 6.08
CA LEU A 63 9.17 -7.76 4.92
C LEU A 63 9.92 -6.79 4.01
N VAL A 64 9.32 -5.64 3.71
CA VAL A 64 9.98 -4.55 2.96
C VAL A 64 11.25 -4.09 3.68
N ARG A 65 11.17 -3.75 4.98
CA ARG A 65 12.34 -3.28 5.75
C ARG A 65 13.49 -4.30 5.78
N HIS A 66 13.18 -5.58 5.75
CA HIS A 66 14.15 -6.67 5.82
C HIS A 66 14.65 -7.10 4.43
N ASN A 67 14.57 -6.23 3.42
CA ASN A 67 15.02 -6.48 2.04
C ASN A 67 14.33 -7.69 1.38
N GLY A 68 13.09 -7.98 1.77
CA GLY A 68 12.31 -9.10 1.23
C GLY A 68 11.64 -8.82 -0.12
N VAL A 69 11.70 -7.59 -0.61
CA VAL A 69 10.99 -7.13 -1.80
C VAL A 69 11.96 -6.48 -2.81
N LEU A 70 11.72 -6.76 -4.07
CA LEU A 70 12.36 -6.12 -5.23
C LEU A 70 11.30 -5.31 -5.98
N VAL A 71 11.70 -4.14 -6.48
CA VAL A 71 10.89 -3.32 -7.40
C VAL A 71 11.69 -3.20 -8.70
N ASN A 72 11.12 -3.68 -9.80
CA ASN A 72 11.77 -3.74 -11.11
C ASN A 72 13.17 -4.39 -11.04
N GLY A 73 13.29 -5.52 -10.32
CA GLY A 73 14.55 -6.26 -10.13
C GLY A 73 15.53 -5.64 -9.11
N LYS A 74 15.23 -4.48 -8.52
CA LYS A 74 16.11 -3.80 -7.55
C LYS A 74 15.59 -3.94 -6.13
N ARG A 75 16.47 -4.21 -5.17
CA ARG A 75 16.09 -4.26 -3.74
C ARG A 75 15.64 -2.88 -3.26
N VAL A 76 14.42 -2.82 -2.72
CA VAL A 76 13.87 -1.61 -2.11
C VAL A 76 13.36 -1.96 -0.72
N ASN A 77 13.91 -1.30 0.29
CA ASN A 77 13.60 -1.57 1.69
C ASN A 77 12.89 -0.41 2.41
N ILE A 78 12.46 0.59 1.65
CA ILE A 78 11.80 1.79 2.17
C ILE A 78 10.28 1.59 2.07
N PRO A 79 9.55 1.41 3.18
CA PRO A 79 8.11 1.17 3.15
C PRO A 79 7.29 2.31 2.55
N SER A 80 7.80 3.53 2.65
CA SER A 80 7.19 4.74 2.08
C SER A 80 7.58 5.02 0.64
N TYR A 81 8.30 4.10 -0.02
CA TYR A 81 8.53 4.19 -1.46
C TYR A 81 7.18 4.23 -2.17
N LEU A 82 7.00 5.20 -3.07
CA LEU A 82 5.77 5.35 -3.84
C LEU A 82 5.90 4.56 -5.13
N VAL A 83 5.12 3.48 -5.23
CA VAL A 83 5.03 2.62 -6.40
C VAL A 83 4.32 3.36 -7.52
N ARG A 84 4.81 3.20 -8.74
CA ARG A 84 4.24 3.79 -9.95
C ARG A 84 3.46 2.74 -10.75
N PRO A 85 2.39 3.15 -11.46
CA PRO A 85 1.73 2.29 -12.44
C PRO A 85 2.75 1.67 -13.41
N GLY A 86 2.65 0.35 -13.62
CA GLY A 86 3.58 -0.44 -14.41
C GLY A 86 4.77 -1.02 -13.63
N ASP A 87 5.01 -0.60 -12.38
CA ASP A 87 6.08 -1.19 -11.57
C ASP A 87 5.77 -2.66 -11.27
N VAL A 88 6.82 -3.47 -11.39
CA VAL A 88 6.82 -4.89 -11.05
C VAL A 88 7.39 -5.05 -9.65
N ILE A 89 6.62 -5.65 -8.75
CA ILE A 89 7.01 -5.90 -7.38
C ILE A 89 7.09 -7.40 -7.17
N GLU A 90 8.24 -7.88 -6.72
CA GLU A 90 8.52 -9.31 -6.58
C GLU A 90 9.21 -9.60 -5.24
N LEU A 91 8.98 -10.81 -4.74
CA LEU A 91 9.65 -11.30 -3.55
C LEU A 91 11.06 -11.78 -3.89
N THR A 92 11.99 -11.54 -2.97
CA THR A 92 13.31 -12.18 -3.06
C THR A 92 13.17 -13.69 -2.84
N GLU A 93 14.10 -14.47 -3.39
CA GLU A 93 14.08 -15.93 -3.22
C GLU A 93 14.04 -16.36 -1.75
N SER A 94 14.77 -15.65 -0.89
CA SER A 94 14.79 -15.92 0.55
C SER A 94 13.47 -15.56 1.23
N ALA A 95 12.79 -14.49 0.79
CA ALA A 95 11.47 -14.12 1.28
C ALA A 95 10.39 -15.12 0.84
N ARG A 96 10.42 -15.57 -0.42
CA ARG A 96 9.44 -16.52 -0.98
C ARG A 96 9.48 -17.90 -0.30
N LYS A 97 10.63 -18.30 0.23
CA LYS A 97 10.78 -19.55 1.00
C LYS A 97 10.25 -19.47 2.44
N GLN A 98 9.91 -18.28 2.94
CA GLN A 98 9.41 -18.14 4.30
C GLN A 98 7.97 -18.66 4.40
N LEU A 99 7.74 -19.58 5.34
CA LEU A 99 6.43 -20.18 5.59
C LEU A 99 5.33 -19.14 5.80
N ARG A 100 5.63 -18.04 6.50
CA ARG A 100 4.69 -16.93 6.73
C ARG A 100 4.23 -16.25 5.44
N VAL A 101 5.14 -16.09 4.47
CA VAL A 101 4.86 -15.44 3.18
C VAL A 101 4.02 -16.37 2.30
N GLN A 102 4.31 -17.67 2.33
CA GLN A 102 3.52 -18.67 1.62
C GLN A 102 2.09 -18.76 2.17
N ALA A 103 1.94 -18.77 3.49
CA ALA A 103 0.63 -18.73 4.14
C ALA A 103 -0.14 -17.45 3.81
N ALA A 104 0.53 -16.29 3.82
CA ALA A 104 -0.06 -15.01 3.46
C ALA A 104 -0.55 -14.99 2.00
N LEU A 105 0.28 -15.48 1.07
CA LEU A 105 -0.06 -15.57 -0.35
C LEU A 105 -1.28 -16.46 -0.60
N LYS A 106 -1.33 -17.62 0.06
CA LYS A 106 -2.49 -18.54 -0.02
C LYS A 106 -3.76 -17.87 0.51
N SER A 107 -3.68 -17.25 1.69
CA SER A 107 -4.81 -16.53 2.27
C SER A 107 -5.26 -15.33 1.42
N ALA A 108 -4.33 -14.66 0.73
CA ALA A 108 -4.68 -13.58 -0.19
C ALA A 108 -5.37 -14.11 -1.46
N GLN A 109 -4.93 -15.26 -1.97
CA GLN A 109 -5.57 -15.93 -3.10
C GLN A 109 -7.03 -16.30 -2.82
N GLU A 110 -7.33 -16.78 -1.61
CA GLU A 110 -8.70 -17.10 -1.18
C GLU A 110 -9.59 -15.85 -1.03
N ARG A 111 -9.00 -14.72 -0.63
CA ARG A 111 -9.71 -13.43 -0.47
C ARG A 111 -9.93 -12.71 -1.81
N GLY A 112 -9.11 -13.02 -2.81
CA GLY A 112 -9.03 -12.28 -4.05
C GLY A 112 -8.14 -11.03 -3.95
N PHE A 113 -7.66 -10.59 -5.11
CA PHE A 113 -6.83 -9.40 -5.26
C PHE A 113 -7.67 -8.22 -5.79
N PRO A 114 -7.36 -6.98 -5.40
CA PRO A 114 -8.02 -5.82 -5.97
C PRO A 114 -7.65 -5.62 -7.45
N GLU A 115 -8.53 -5.03 -8.25
CA GLU A 115 -8.37 -4.94 -9.72
C GLU A 115 -7.12 -4.17 -10.17
N TRP A 116 -6.72 -3.16 -9.40
CA TRP A 116 -5.56 -2.33 -9.67
C TRP A 116 -4.20 -3.02 -9.42
N VAL A 117 -4.22 -4.28 -8.98
CA VAL A 117 -3.04 -5.11 -8.76
C VAL A 117 -3.20 -6.45 -9.47
N GLU A 118 -2.16 -6.91 -10.15
CA GLU A 118 -2.08 -8.27 -10.66
C GLU A 118 -1.00 -9.03 -9.92
N VAL A 119 -1.30 -10.27 -9.54
CA VAL A 119 -0.40 -11.10 -8.73
C VAL A 119 -0.30 -12.49 -9.34
N ASN A 120 0.93 -12.87 -9.68
CA ASN A 120 1.30 -14.25 -9.89
C ASN A 120 1.73 -14.85 -8.55
N VAL A 121 0.79 -15.55 -7.91
CA VAL A 121 0.97 -16.20 -6.60
C VAL A 121 2.07 -17.26 -6.65
N ALA A 122 2.17 -17.99 -7.77
CA ALA A 122 3.16 -19.05 -7.93
C ALA A 122 4.57 -18.47 -7.87
N GLU A 123 4.83 -17.38 -8.60
CA GLU A 123 6.13 -16.71 -8.65
C GLU A 123 6.41 -15.77 -7.47
N GLY A 124 5.39 -15.33 -6.74
CA GLY A 124 5.53 -14.31 -5.72
C GLY A 124 5.83 -12.94 -6.33
N LYS A 125 5.21 -12.65 -7.47
CA LYS A 125 5.44 -11.47 -8.30
C LYS A 125 4.11 -10.79 -8.62
N GLY A 126 4.10 -9.47 -8.71
CA GLY A 126 2.92 -8.73 -9.08
C GLY A 126 3.24 -7.44 -9.82
N VAL A 127 2.23 -6.93 -10.53
CA VAL A 127 2.29 -5.67 -11.27
C VAL A 127 1.29 -4.71 -10.65
N PHE A 128 1.76 -3.51 -10.34
CA PHE A 128 0.88 -2.43 -9.92
C PHE A 128 0.32 -1.74 -11.17
N LYS A 129 -0.95 -2.01 -11.52
CA LYS A 129 -1.51 -1.56 -12.80
C LYS A 129 -1.80 -0.07 -12.82
N ALA A 130 -2.44 0.42 -11.77
CA ALA A 130 -2.90 1.79 -11.66
C ALA A 130 -3.07 2.20 -10.20
N TYR A 131 -3.20 3.51 -9.96
CA TYR A 131 -3.71 3.97 -8.67
C TYR A 131 -5.18 3.60 -8.53
N PRO A 132 -5.63 3.20 -7.34
CA PRO A 132 -7.03 2.84 -7.12
C PRO A 132 -7.94 4.05 -7.30
N MET A 133 -9.08 3.83 -7.94
CA MET A 133 -10.19 4.78 -7.96
C MET A 133 -10.88 4.78 -6.60
N ARG A 134 -11.50 5.92 -6.25
CA ARG A 134 -12.20 6.04 -4.98
C ARG A 134 -13.27 4.95 -4.74
N ALA A 135 -13.95 4.52 -5.80
CA ALA A 135 -14.99 3.49 -5.75
C ALA A 135 -14.47 2.11 -5.35
N GLU A 136 -13.19 1.83 -5.60
CA GLU A 136 -12.55 0.55 -5.28
C GLU A 136 -12.01 0.49 -3.85
N LEU A 137 -12.02 1.64 -3.15
CA LEU A 137 -11.55 1.78 -1.78
C LEU A 137 -12.70 1.65 -0.78
N SER A 138 -12.36 1.24 0.46
CA SER A 138 -13.36 1.04 1.50
C SER A 138 -14.19 2.31 1.74
N PRO A 139 -15.54 2.23 1.70
CA PRO A 139 -16.41 3.37 1.97
C PRO A 139 -16.31 3.86 3.41
N THR A 140 -15.70 3.06 4.30
CA THR A 140 -15.52 3.39 5.72
C THR A 140 -14.39 4.41 5.98
N LEU A 141 -13.60 4.74 4.96
CA LEU A 141 -12.62 5.81 4.98
C LEU A 141 -13.37 7.11 4.64
N ASN A 142 -13.42 8.05 5.59
CA ASN A 142 -14.00 9.38 5.36
C ASN A 142 -12.85 10.37 5.19
N GLU A 143 -12.44 10.55 3.94
CA GLU A 143 -11.38 11.48 3.53
C GLU A 143 -11.82 12.94 3.59
N GLN A 144 -13.10 13.25 3.37
CA GLN A 144 -13.63 14.62 3.43
C GLN A 144 -13.40 15.25 4.81
N ALA A 145 -13.71 14.52 5.88
CA ALA A 145 -13.46 14.95 7.25
C ALA A 145 -11.98 15.14 7.60
N VAL A 146 -11.06 14.59 6.79
CA VAL A 146 -9.61 14.84 6.92
C VAL A 146 -9.23 16.12 6.20
N VAL A 147 -9.75 16.36 5.00
CA VAL A 147 -9.49 17.61 4.24
C VAL A 147 -10.00 18.81 5.03
N GLU A 148 -11.21 18.75 5.57
CA GLU A 148 -11.76 19.82 6.43
C GLU A 148 -10.89 20.10 7.67
N LEU A 149 -10.24 19.07 8.22
CA LEU A 149 -9.39 19.22 9.40
C LEU A 149 -8.10 19.98 9.10
N TYR A 150 -7.54 19.83 7.89
CA TYR A 150 -6.30 20.52 7.50
C TYR A 150 -6.55 21.85 6.79
N SER A 151 -7.80 22.12 6.37
CA SER A 151 -8.22 23.38 5.76
C SER A 151 -8.68 24.44 6.79
N ARG A 152 -8.78 24.05 8.06
CA ARG A 152 -9.00 24.94 9.20
C ARG A 152 -7.67 25.32 9.84
#